data_AF-A0A0D7ADE1-F1
#
_entry.id   AF-A0A0D7ADE1-F1
#
_cell.length_a   1.000
_cell.length_b   1.000
_cell.length_c   1.000
_cell.angle_alpha   90.00
_cell.angle_beta   90.00
_cell.angle_gamma   90.00
#
_symmetry.space_group_name_H-M   'P 1'
#
loop_
_entity.id
_entity.type
_entity.pdbx_description
1 polymer ?
#
loop_
_entity_poly.entity_id
_entity_poly.type
_entity_poly.pdbx_seq_one_letter_code
_entity_poly.pdbx_strand_id
1 'polypeptide(L)'
;MLYLEEKLTSLDRSTLWHYTLKVDRHLDDETFKYLPNIFPESAVDTWHNTQVRVAELACLNPVNYDTCINSCVCYVGPHAALQQCPYCGEARLNARGRARKRFQYVPLIPRLVGYYKNRDMAQKLRYRAEFDTLRAARAPEDHGRVEDIFDGEHYQRLRTRHVVVDQKTYPHRFFESPRDIALAISTDGFAPFKRRSKTC
;
A
#
# COMPACT_ATOMS: atom_id res chain seq x y z
N MET A 1 17.46 1.91 -10.59
CA MET A 1 17.53 3.30 -11.08
C MET A 1 17.13 3.45 -12.55
N LEU A 2 17.20 2.40 -13.39
CA LEU A 2 17.05 2.55 -14.84
C LEU A 2 15.61 2.54 -15.42
N TYR A 3 14.56 2.09 -14.70
CA TYR A 3 13.26 1.86 -15.35
C TYR A 3 12.23 3.01 -15.25
N LEU A 4 12.49 4.03 -14.42
CA LEU A 4 11.60 5.21 -14.31
C LEU A 4 12.23 6.48 -14.92
N GLU A 5 13.57 6.60 -14.89
CA GLU A 5 14.25 7.78 -15.45
C GLU A 5 14.10 7.88 -16.98
N GLU A 6 13.92 6.75 -17.68
CA GLU A 6 13.71 6.70 -19.12
C GLU A 6 12.25 6.99 -19.57
N LYS A 7 11.29 7.24 -18.65
CA LYS A 7 9.87 7.43 -19.00
C LYS A 7 9.19 8.70 -18.49
N LEU A 8 9.86 9.53 -17.69
CA LEU A 8 9.26 10.79 -17.22
C LEU A 8 9.41 11.89 -18.26
N THR A 9 8.29 12.49 -18.66
CA THR A 9 8.30 13.67 -19.52
C THR A 9 8.93 14.88 -18.81
N SER A 10 9.32 15.90 -19.56
CA SER A 10 9.77 17.18 -18.98
C SER A 10 8.70 17.79 -18.08
N LEU A 11 7.42 17.68 -18.47
CA LEU A 11 6.29 18.13 -17.68
C LEU A 11 6.19 17.36 -16.35
N ASP A 12 6.31 16.03 -16.37
CA ASP A 12 6.28 15.22 -15.14
C ASP A 12 7.36 15.63 -14.15
N ARG A 13 8.57 15.91 -14.65
CA ARG A 13 9.69 16.38 -13.82
C ARG A 13 9.36 17.74 -13.19
N SER A 14 8.82 18.68 -13.98
CA SER A 14 8.38 19.99 -13.50
C SER A 14 7.31 19.86 -12.41
N THR A 15 6.27 19.04 -12.65
CA THR A 15 5.21 18.77 -11.67
C THR A 15 5.77 18.19 -10.36
N LEU A 16 6.71 17.24 -10.45
CA LEU A 16 7.37 16.66 -9.27
C LEU A 16 8.17 17.71 -8.49
N TRP A 17 8.87 18.63 -9.17
CA TRP A 17 9.58 19.73 -8.50
C TRP A 17 8.62 20.70 -7.81
N HIS A 18 7.52 21.09 -8.44
CA HIS A 18 6.52 21.96 -7.80
C HIS A 18 5.90 21.30 -6.58
N TYR A 19 5.55 20.01 -6.68
CA TYR A 19 5.06 19.23 -5.55
C TYR A 19 6.07 19.20 -4.40
N THR A 20 7.32 18.89 -4.72
CA THR A 20 8.41 18.79 -3.72
C THR A 20 8.64 20.14 -3.04
N LEU A 21 8.71 21.22 -3.82
CA LEU A 21 8.82 22.58 -3.30
C LEU A 21 7.71 22.88 -2.29
N LYS A 22 6.45 22.60 -2.66
CA LYS A 22 5.31 22.88 -1.78
C LYS A 22 5.36 22.06 -0.50
N VAL A 23 5.61 20.76 -0.61
CA VAL A 23 5.56 19.83 0.54
C VAL A 23 6.76 20.03 1.46
N ASP A 24 7.98 20.06 0.92
CA ASP A 24 9.22 20.12 1.71
C ASP A 24 9.45 21.50 2.32
N ARG A 25 8.94 22.55 1.69
CA ARG A 25 9.05 23.94 2.20
C ARG A 25 7.78 24.44 2.86
N HIS A 26 6.77 23.59 3.02
CA HIS A 26 5.49 23.94 3.63
C HIS A 26 4.83 25.17 2.99
N LEU A 27 4.93 25.31 1.67
CA LEU A 27 4.37 26.43 0.95
C LEU A 27 2.85 26.39 1.02
N ASP A 28 2.22 27.49 1.43
CA ASP A 28 0.76 27.57 1.55
C ASP A 28 0.07 27.56 0.17
N ASP A 29 -1.24 27.35 0.17
CA ASP A 29 -2.03 27.22 -1.06
C ASP A 29 -2.12 28.52 -1.85
N GLU A 30 -2.13 29.68 -1.18
CA GLU A 30 -2.20 30.98 -1.83
C GLU A 30 -0.90 31.30 -2.55
N THR A 31 0.24 31.09 -1.88
CA THR A 31 1.55 31.29 -2.52
C THR A 31 1.76 30.32 -3.68
N PHE A 32 1.34 29.05 -3.55
CA PHE A 32 1.43 28.08 -4.65
C PHE A 32 0.60 28.49 -5.87
N LYS A 33 -0.62 29.02 -5.67
CA LYS A 33 -1.47 29.54 -6.75
C LYS A 33 -0.86 30.74 -7.48
N TYR A 34 0.03 31.47 -6.83
CA TYR A 34 0.70 32.64 -7.43
C TYR A 34 1.95 32.28 -8.25
N LEU A 35 2.52 31.08 -8.06
CA LEU A 35 3.70 30.61 -8.80
C LEU A 35 3.57 30.68 -10.33
N PRO A 36 2.44 30.35 -10.97
CA PRO A 36 2.29 30.49 -12.43
C PRO A 36 2.50 31.93 -12.93
N ASN A 37 2.24 32.94 -12.10
CA ASN A 37 2.43 34.35 -12.46
C ASN A 37 3.91 34.77 -12.40
N ILE A 38 4.67 34.19 -11.48
CA ILE A 38 6.10 34.49 -11.30
C ILE A 38 6.95 33.68 -12.28
N PHE A 39 6.55 32.43 -12.55
CA PHE A 39 7.29 31.45 -13.35
C PHE A 39 6.43 30.85 -14.47
N PRO A 40 5.95 31.66 -15.43
CA PRO A 40 5.04 31.20 -16.48
C PRO A 40 5.65 30.08 -17.35
N GLU A 41 6.96 30.11 -17.57
CA GLU A 41 7.71 29.08 -18.30
C GLU A 41 7.76 27.72 -17.59
N SER A 42 7.50 27.67 -16.27
CA SER A 42 7.57 26.42 -15.51
C SER A 42 6.31 25.54 -15.67
N ALA A 43 5.24 26.07 -16.28
CA ALA A 43 3.95 25.38 -16.46
C ALA A 43 3.40 24.81 -15.14
N VAL A 44 3.45 25.62 -14.07
CA VAL A 44 2.88 25.27 -12.77
C VAL A 44 1.36 25.11 -12.91
N ASP A 45 0.86 23.91 -12.61
CA ASP A 45 -0.58 23.63 -12.58
C ASP A 45 -1.17 23.96 -11.20
N THR A 46 -2.49 23.88 -11.07
CA THR A 46 -3.18 23.95 -9.79
C THR A 46 -2.64 22.90 -8.82
N TRP A 47 -2.75 23.19 -7.52
CA TRP A 47 -2.32 22.24 -6.50
C TRP A 47 -3.06 20.90 -6.62
N HIS A 48 -4.35 20.93 -6.92
CA HIS A 48 -5.16 19.73 -7.12
C HIS A 48 -4.60 18.84 -8.26
N ASN A 49 -4.39 19.41 -9.45
CA ASN A 49 -3.87 18.66 -10.59
C ASN A 49 -2.45 18.15 -10.34
N THR A 50 -1.63 18.96 -9.66
CA THR A 50 -0.29 18.56 -9.21
C THR A 50 -0.38 17.31 -8.31
N GLN A 51 -1.27 17.30 -7.32
CA GLN A 51 -1.47 16.14 -6.44
C GLN A 51 -1.97 14.91 -7.21
N VAL A 52 -2.93 15.08 -8.10
CA VAL A 52 -3.47 13.98 -8.93
C VAL A 52 -2.35 13.37 -9.78
N ARG A 53 -1.57 14.21 -10.47
CA ARG A 53 -0.49 13.74 -11.33
C ARG A 53 0.62 13.05 -10.54
N VAL A 54 0.98 13.58 -9.37
CA VAL A 54 1.97 12.93 -8.50
C VAL A 54 1.44 11.58 -7.97
N ALA A 55 0.17 11.49 -7.62
CA ALA A 55 -0.45 10.23 -7.21
C ALA A 55 -0.43 9.19 -8.34
N GLU A 56 -0.67 9.60 -9.59
CA GLU A 56 -0.53 8.74 -10.78
C GLU A 56 0.90 8.22 -10.93
N LEU A 57 1.88 9.12 -10.91
CA LEU A 57 3.31 8.80 -11.06
C LEU A 57 3.80 7.87 -9.93
N ALA A 58 3.28 8.07 -8.72
CA ALA A 58 3.58 7.23 -7.56
C ALA A 58 2.76 5.93 -7.51
N CYS A 59 1.82 5.73 -8.43
CA CYS A 59 0.87 4.61 -8.44
C CYS A 59 0.05 4.51 -7.13
N LEU A 60 -0.32 5.66 -6.56
CA LEU A 60 -1.10 5.80 -5.32
C LEU A 60 -2.58 6.12 -5.57
N ASN A 61 -3.04 6.02 -6.82
CA ASN A 61 -4.43 6.28 -7.17
C ASN A 61 -5.38 5.33 -6.42
N PRO A 62 -6.32 5.85 -5.62
CA PRO A 62 -7.30 5.02 -4.96
C PRO A 62 -8.23 4.33 -5.96
N VAL A 63 -8.50 3.06 -5.71
CA VAL A 63 -9.51 2.27 -6.40
C VAL A 63 -10.77 2.26 -5.54
N ASN A 64 -11.93 2.52 -6.15
CA ASN A 64 -13.20 2.46 -5.46
C ASN A 64 -13.81 1.07 -5.63
N TYR A 65 -14.19 0.45 -4.52
CA TYR A 65 -14.99 -0.77 -4.51
C TYR A 65 -16.36 -0.52 -3.91
N ASP A 66 -17.39 -1.00 -4.58
CA ASP A 66 -18.73 -0.96 -4.03
C ASP A 66 -18.83 -1.90 -2.81
N THR A 67 -19.50 -1.46 -1.77
CA THR A 67 -19.69 -2.23 -0.54
C THR A 67 -21.15 -2.16 -0.10
N CYS A 68 -21.57 -3.16 0.69
CA CYS A 68 -22.85 -3.07 1.38
C CYS A 68 -22.88 -1.82 2.27
N ILE A 69 -24.05 -1.17 2.37
CA ILE A 69 -24.24 0.01 3.23
C ILE A 69 -23.82 -0.25 4.68
N ASN A 70 -24.03 -1.49 5.15
CA ASN A 70 -23.67 -1.98 6.48
C ASN A 70 -22.27 -2.61 6.55
N SER A 71 -21.41 -2.42 5.53
CA SER A 71 -20.05 -3.00 5.43
C SER A 71 -19.96 -4.53 5.46
N CYS A 72 -21.07 -5.27 5.34
CA CYS A 72 -21.04 -6.74 5.44
C CYS A 72 -20.23 -7.42 4.32
N VAL A 73 -20.18 -6.82 3.13
CA VAL A 73 -19.49 -7.38 1.96
C VAL A 73 -18.95 -6.29 1.05
N CYS A 74 -17.83 -6.59 0.40
CA CYS A 74 -17.30 -5.85 -0.74
C CYS A 74 -17.68 -6.58 -2.03
N TYR A 75 -18.28 -5.87 -2.99
CA TYR A 75 -18.78 -6.46 -4.23
C TYR A 75 -17.67 -6.64 -5.26
N VAL A 76 -16.74 -7.55 -4.96
CA VAL A 76 -15.56 -7.90 -5.77
C VAL A 76 -15.45 -9.43 -5.91
N GLY A 77 -14.68 -9.89 -6.90
CA GLY A 77 -14.43 -11.31 -7.13
C GLY A 77 -15.74 -12.12 -7.21
N PRO A 78 -15.93 -13.16 -6.37
CA PRO A 78 -17.16 -13.96 -6.36
C PRO A 78 -18.45 -13.16 -6.12
N HIS A 79 -18.36 -11.99 -5.50
CA HIS A 79 -19.52 -11.14 -5.17
C HIS A 79 -19.75 -10.01 -6.19
N ALA A 80 -18.96 -9.93 -7.27
CA ALA A 80 -18.97 -8.80 -8.20
C ALA A 80 -20.32 -8.58 -8.90
N ALA A 81 -21.05 -9.67 -9.20
CA ALA A 81 -22.33 -9.62 -9.89
C ALA A 81 -23.54 -9.38 -8.96
N LEU A 82 -23.36 -9.50 -7.64
CA LEU A 82 -24.46 -9.39 -6.68
C LEU A 82 -25.02 -7.96 -6.65
N GLN A 83 -26.35 -7.86 -6.67
CA GLN A 83 -27.10 -6.60 -6.55
C GLN A 83 -27.69 -6.40 -5.15
N GLN A 84 -27.63 -7.43 -4.31
CA GLN A 84 -28.12 -7.43 -2.94
C GLN A 84 -27.08 -8.08 -2.03
N CYS A 85 -26.97 -7.59 -0.80
CA CYS A 85 -26.07 -8.15 0.18
C CYS A 85 -26.54 -9.56 0.58
N PRO A 86 -25.70 -10.61 0.47
CA PRO A 86 -26.09 -11.97 0.84
C PRO A 86 -26.24 -12.15 2.36
N TYR A 87 -25.76 -11.20 3.16
CA TYR A 87 -25.78 -11.28 4.63
C TYR A 87 -26.93 -10.50 5.28
N CYS A 88 -27.25 -9.32 4.76
CA CYS A 88 -28.26 -8.44 5.37
C CYS A 88 -29.40 -8.05 4.43
N GLY A 89 -29.42 -8.53 3.19
CA GLY A 89 -30.49 -8.26 2.23
C GLY A 89 -30.54 -6.81 1.71
N GLU A 90 -29.63 -5.93 2.13
CA GLU A 90 -29.62 -4.55 1.63
C GLU A 90 -29.23 -4.47 0.16
N ALA A 91 -29.94 -3.65 -0.62
CA ALA A 91 -29.61 -3.38 -2.01
C ALA A 91 -28.22 -2.74 -2.12
N ARG A 92 -27.43 -3.14 -3.13
CA ARG A 92 -26.13 -2.55 -3.47
C ARG A 92 -26.27 -1.11 -3.97
N LEU A 93 -27.23 -0.89 -4.86
CA LEU A 93 -27.44 0.36 -5.57
C LEU A 93 -28.60 1.16 -4.95
N ASN A 94 -28.56 2.48 -5.11
CA ASN A 94 -29.69 3.37 -4.81
C ASN A 94 -30.64 3.49 -6.02
N ALA A 95 -31.73 4.24 -5.86
CA ALA A 95 -32.70 4.47 -6.92
C ALA A 95 -32.13 5.12 -8.20
N ARG A 96 -30.92 5.70 -8.15
CA ARG A 96 -30.22 6.29 -9.30
C ARG A 96 -29.19 5.35 -9.92
N GLY A 97 -29.20 4.07 -9.54
CA GLY A 97 -28.25 3.07 -10.05
C GLY A 97 -26.80 3.25 -9.55
N ARG A 98 -26.57 4.06 -8.51
CA ARG A 98 -25.24 4.26 -7.92
C ARG A 98 -25.07 3.43 -6.66
N ALA A 99 -23.86 2.92 -6.43
CA ALA A 99 -23.54 2.20 -5.19
C ALA A 99 -23.86 3.05 -3.96
N ARG A 100 -24.53 2.45 -2.98
CA ARG A 100 -24.90 3.13 -1.73
C ARG A 100 -23.72 3.42 -0.82
N LYS A 101 -22.65 2.63 -0.93
CA LYS A 101 -21.39 2.83 -0.22
C LYS A 101 -20.21 2.38 -1.08
N ARG A 102 -19.11 3.11 -0.99
CA ARG A 102 -17.84 2.76 -1.62
C ARG A 102 -16.72 2.75 -0.59
N PHE A 103 -15.83 1.79 -0.72
CA PHE A 103 -14.57 1.72 0.00
C PHE A 103 -13.44 2.15 -0.94
N GLN A 104 -12.58 3.04 -0.47
CA GLN A 104 -11.40 3.48 -1.21
C GLN A 104 -10.19 2.65 -0.79
N TYR A 105 -9.63 1.93 -1.73
CA TYR A 105 -8.45 1.09 -1.55
C TYR A 105 -7.26 1.70 -2.27
N VAL A 106 -6.13 1.86 -1.57
CA VAL A 106 -4.86 2.22 -2.20
C VAL A 106 -4.12 0.93 -2.56
N PRO A 107 -3.84 0.66 -3.85
CA PRO A 107 -3.19 -0.57 -4.28
C PRO A 107 -1.88 -0.88 -3.56
N LEU A 108 -1.79 -2.06 -2.95
CA LEU A 108 -0.59 -2.49 -2.22
C LEU A 108 0.55 -2.90 -3.16
N ILE A 109 0.25 -3.67 -4.21
CA ILE A 109 1.28 -4.25 -5.09
C ILE A 109 2.20 -3.18 -5.71
N PRO A 110 1.70 -2.08 -6.30
CA PRO A 110 2.57 -1.04 -6.87
C PRO A 110 3.50 -0.42 -5.83
N ARG A 111 3.06 -0.31 -4.57
CA ARG A 111 3.87 0.22 -3.47
C ARG A 111 5.01 -0.72 -3.09
N LEU A 112 4.72 -2.02 -3.00
CA LEU A 112 5.74 -3.05 -2.75
C LEU A 112 6.79 -3.06 -3.87
N VAL A 113 6.34 -2.95 -5.13
CA VAL A 113 7.25 -2.79 -6.28
C VAL A 113 8.07 -1.51 -6.16
N GLY A 114 7.43 -0.41 -5.74
CA GLY A 114 8.10 0.88 -5.49
C GLY A 114 9.23 0.77 -4.46
N TYR A 115 9.05 -0.01 -3.39
CA TYR A 115 10.10 -0.22 -2.40
C TYR A 115 11.37 -0.85 -3.00
N TYR A 116 11.24 -1.83 -3.89
CA TYR A 116 12.40 -2.42 -4.58
C TYR A 116 13.04 -1.52 -5.63
N LYS A 117 12.35 -0.46 -6.07
CA LYS A 117 12.93 0.54 -6.97
C LYS A 117 13.84 1.53 -6.25
N ASN A 118 13.66 1.72 -4.94
CA ASN A 118 14.50 2.56 -4.10
C ASN A 118 15.63 1.72 -3.48
N ARG A 119 16.89 2.10 -3.69
CA ARG A 119 18.06 1.32 -3.23
C ARG A 119 18.12 1.18 -1.71
N ASP A 120 17.90 2.27 -0.99
CA ASP A 120 17.99 2.31 0.47
C ASP A 120 16.87 1.50 1.09
N MET A 121 15.66 1.59 0.53
CA MET A 121 14.53 0.80 0.96
C MET A 121 14.72 -0.68 0.65
N ALA A 122 15.22 -1.02 -0.54
CA ALA A 122 15.53 -2.39 -0.89
C ALA A 122 16.58 -3.01 0.05
N GLN A 123 17.55 -2.22 0.52
CA GLN A 123 18.49 -2.64 1.57
C GLN A 123 17.78 -2.89 2.90
N LYS A 124 16.93 -1.96 3.36
CA LYS A 124 16.14 -2.12 4.60
C LYS A 124 15.23 -3.35 4.56
N LEU A 125 14.64 -3.67 3.41
CA LEU A 125 13.77 -4.83 3.24
C LEU A 125 14.51 -6.18 3.42
N ARG A 126 15.85 -6.21 3.43
CA ARG A 126 16.63 -7.42 3.73
C ARG A 126 16.70 -7.75 5.22
N TYR A 127 16.27 -6.84 6.09
CA TYR A 127 16.31 -7.01 7.55
C TYR A 127 15.80 -8.38 8.00
N ARG A 128 14.69 -8.87 7.42
CA ARG A 128 14.14 -10.21 7.71
C ARG A 128 15.16 -11.33 7.52
N ALA A 129 15.85 -11.34 6.38
CA ALA A 129 16.81 -12.38 6.03
C ALA A 129 18.12 -12.23 6.81
N GLU A 130 18.53 -10.99 7.06
CA GLU A 130 19.67 -10.66 7.92
C GLU A 130 19.41 -11.13 9.36
N PHE A 131 18.20 -10.88 9.88
CA PHE A 131 17.75 -11.34 11.19
C PHE A 131 17.72 -12.87 11.30
N ASP A 132 17.26 -13.58 10.26
CA ASP A 132 17.30 -15.04 10.22
C ASP A 132 18.73 -15.60 10.38
N THR A 133 19.73 -14.89 9.88
CA THR A 133 21.15 -15.25 10.02
C THR A 133 21.64 -15.00 11.45
N LEU A 134 21.30 -13.85 12.02
CA LEU A 134 21.63 -13.49 13.41
C LEU A 134 21.01 -14.47 14.41
N ARG A 135 19.73 -14.82 14.20
CA ARG A 135 19.01 -15.79 15.01
C ARG A 135 19.66 -17.18 14.96
N ALA A 136 20.07 -17.64 13.78
CA ALA A 136 20.73 -18.94 13.62
C ALA A 136 22.11 -19.01 14.29
N ALA A 137 22.78 -17.87 14.49
CA ALA A 137 24.06 -17.76 15.17
C ALA A 137 23.94 -17.61 16.70
N ARG A 138 22.73 -17.59 17.27
CA ARG A 138 22.51 -17.46 18.71
C ARG A 138 23.01 -18.69 19.47
N ALA A 139 23.54 -18.46 20.67
CA ALA A 139 23.92 -19.51 21.59
C ALA A 139 22.68 -20.32 22.03
N PRO A 140 22.83 -21.63 22.34
CA PRO A 140 21.69 -22.49 22.72
C PRO A 140 20.80 -21.94 23.83
N GLU A 141 21.39 -21.26 24.81
CA GLU A 141 20.70 -20.59 25.92
C GLU A 141 19.75 -19.48 25.48
N ASP A 142 20.00 -18.86 24.32
CA ASP A 142 19.22 -17.76 23.75
C ASP A 142 18.12 -18.25 22.78
N HIS A 143 17.99 -19.55 22.53
CA HIS A 143 17.01 -20.08 21.55
C HIS A 143 15.55 -19.85 21.94
N GLY A 144 15.27 -19.61 23.23
CA GLY A 144 13.94 -19.25 23.73
C GLY A 144 13.64 -17.75 23.73
N ARG A 145 14.61 -16.90 23.39
CA ARG A 145 14.45 -15.45 23.40
C ARG A 145 13.67 -14.97 22.18
N VAL A 146 12.63 -14.20 22.41
CA VAL A 146 11.88 -13.49 21.37
C VAL A 146 12.38 -12.05 21.29
N GLU A 147 12.97 -11.68 20.17
CA GLU A 147 13.47 -10.34 19.89
C GLU A 147 12.67 -9.67 18.77
N ASP A 148 12.17 -10.47 17.83
CA ASP A 148 11.39 -9.99 16.69
C ASP A 148 10.21 -10.93 16.41
N ILE A 149 9.26 -10.48 15.58
CA ILE A 149 8.16 -11.31 15.08
C ILE A 149 8.67 -12.55 14.34
N PHE A 150 9.87 -12.49 13.76
CA PHE A 150 10.50 -13.61 13.08
C PHE A 150 10.91 -14.74 14.04
N ASP A 151 11.06 -14.50 15.34
CA ASP A 151 11.28 -15.58 16.32
C ASP A 151 10.02 -16.43 16.55
N GLY A 152 8.85 -15.93 16.15
CA GLY A 152 7.58 -16.60 16.36
C GLY A 152 7.51 -17.99 15.71
N GLU A 153 6.98 -18.96 16.47
CA GLU A 153 6.83 -20.36 16.03
C GLU A 153 6.08 -20.47 14.70
N HIS A 154 5.06 -19.63 14.49
CA HIS A 154 4.30 -19.60 13.25
C HIS A 154 5.18 -19.25 12.04
N TYR A 155 5.99 -18.21 12.15
CA TYR A 155 6.89 -17.78 11.08
C TYR A 155 7.95 -18.86 10.81
N GLN A 156 8.56 -19.43 11.85
CA GLN A 156 9.54 -20.51 11.70
C GLN A 156 8.93 -21.76 11.04
N ARG A 157 7.70 -22.12 11.40
CA ARG A 157 6.97 -23.22 10.77
C ARG A 157 6.70 -22.95 9.30
N LEU A 158 6.30 -21.73 8.92
CA LEU A 158 6.08 -21.37 7.51
C LEU A 158 7.33 -21.57 6.66
N ARG A 159 8.51 -21.17 7.16
CA ARG A 159 9.80 -21.32 6.45
C ARG A 159 10.13 -22.75 6.03
N THR A 160 9.56 -23.74 6.71
CA THR A 160 9.76 -25.16 6.39
C THR A 160 8.80 -25.68 5.31
N ARG A 161 7.79 -24.90 4.92
CA ARG A 161 6.70 -25.32 4.03
C ARG A 161 6.83 -24.69 2.65
N HIS A 162 6.44 -25.44 1.64
CA HIS A 162 6.26 -24.93 0.29
C HIS A 162 5.07 -23.99 0.22
N VAL A 163 5.17 -22.97 -0.64
CA VAL A 163 4.07 -22.03 -0.87
C VAL A 163 2.95 -22.75 -1.62
N VAL A 164 1.70 -22.59 -1.14
CA VAL A 164 0.50 -23.16 -1.76
C VAL A 164 -0.49 -22.03 -2.04
N VAL A 165 -0.86 -21.83 -3.30
CA VAL A 165 -1.87 -20.85 -3.75
C VAL A 165 -2.86 -21.56 -4.66
N ASP A 166 -4.16 -21.40 -4.41
CA ASP A 166 -5.23 -22.04 -5.20
C ASP A 166 -5.01 -23.54 -5.44
N GLN A 167 -4.64 -24.26 -4.37
CA GLN A 167 -4.31 -25.71 -4.37
C GLN A 167 -3.07 -26.10 -5.19
N LYS A 168 -2.36 -25.14 -5.79
CA LYS A 168 -1.09 -25.35 -6.49
C LYS A 168 0.08 -25.17 -5.53
N THR A 169 0.93 -26.20 -5.44
CA THR A 169 2.19 -26.14 -4.68
C THR A 169 3.32 -25.60 -5.57
N TYR A 170 4.03 -24.60 -5.07
CA TYR A 170 5.18 -23.99 -5.74
C TYR A 170 6.48 -24.64 -5.26
N PRO A 171 7.55 -24.67 -6.08
CA PRO A 171 8.81 -25.33 -5.72
C PRO A 171 9.62 -24.59 -4.65
N HIS A 172 9.27 -23.35 -4.33
CA HIS A 172 9.94 -22.56 -3.29
C HIS A 172 9.18 -22.61 -1.97
N ARG A 173 9.91 -22.44 -0.88
CA ARG A 173 9.35 -22.34 0.48
C ARG A 173 8.98 -20.90 0.83
N PHE A 174 8.14 -20.74 1.85
CA PHE A 174 7.86 -19.40 2.38
C PHE A 174 9.17 -18.75 2.86
N PHE A 175 9.38 -17.49 2.46
CA PHE A 175 10.51 -16.66 2.90
C PHE A 175 11.89 -17.20 2.51
N GLU A 176 11.95 -18.07 1.50
CA GLU A 176 13.20 -18.67 0.99
C GLU A 176 14.11 -17.64 0.33
N SER A 177 13.54 -16.66 -0.36
CA SER A 177 14.31 -15.58 -0.98
C SER A 177 14.58 -14.47 0.04
N PRO A 178 15.81 -13.93 0.12
CA PRO A 178 16.10 -12.79 1.01
C PRO A 178 15.33 -11.51 0.63
N ARG A 179 14.63 -11.52 -0.52
CA ARG A 179 13.76 -10.45 -1.00
C ARG A 179 12.29 -10.72 -0.66
N ASP A 180 11.95 -11.76 0.07
CA ASP A 180 10.56 -12.00 0.47
C ASP A 180 10.17 -11.05 1.60
N ILE A 181 8.97 -10.48 1.49
CA ILE A 181 8.39 -9.58 2.49
C ILE A 181 7.36 -10.36 3.32
N ALA A 182 7.52 -10.35 4.64
CA ALA A 182 6.50 -10.81 5.57
C ALA A 182 5.47 -9.69 5.81
N LEU A 183 4.21 -9.93 5.46
CA LEU A 183 3.10 -9.02 5.71
C LEU A 183 2.16 -9.65 6.74
N ALA A 184 1.84 -8.90 7.79
CA ALA A 184 0.84 -9.26 8.78
C ALA A 184 -0.35 -8.30 8.69
N ILE A 185 -1.56 -8.83 8.84
CA ILE A 185 -2.80 -8.05 8.85
C ILE A 185 -3.52 -8.35 10.16
N SER A 186 -3.80 -7.31 10.96
CA SER A 186 -4.73 -7.41 12.10
C SER A 186 -6.10 -6.94 11.63
N THR A 187 -7.09 -7.82 11.73
CA THR A 187 -8.47 -7.52 11.32
C THR A 187 -9.34 -7.06 12.49
N ASP A 188 -8.85 -7.17 13.73
CA ASP A 188 -9.43 -6.48 14.87
C ASP A 188 -8.86 -5.06 14.93
N GLY A 189 -9.68 -4.08 14.57
CA GLY A 189 -9.25 -2.70 14.62
C GLY A 189 -9.05 -2.26 16.07
N PHE A 190 -7.81 -2.28 16.56
CA PHE A 190 -7.43 -1.38 17.65
C PHE A 190 -7.64 0.05 17.13
N ALA A 191 -8.42 0.85 17.85
CA ALA A 191 -8.60 2.26 17.55
C ALA A 191 -7.55 3.06 18.36
N PRO A 192 -6.35 3.35 17.82
CA PRO A 192 -5.31 4.06 18.56
C PRO A 192 -5.70 5.50 18.93
N PHE A 193 -6.79 6.02 18.36
CA PHE A 193 -7.32 7.35 18.64
C PHE A 193 -8.66 7.26 19.37
N LYS A 194 -8.71 7.85 20.58
CA LYS A 194 -9.96 8.08 21.33
C LYS A 194 -10.93 8.83 20.41
N ARG A 195 -12.07 8.19 20.06
CA ARG A 195 -13.23 8.72 19.29
C ARG A 195 -13.32 8.31 17.81
N ARG A 196 -13.43 7.01 17.52
CA ARG A 196 -14.17 6.55 16.34
C ARG A 196 -15.27 5.57 16.74
N SER A 197 -16.51 5.86 16.33
CA SER A 197 -17.70 5.00 16.51
C SER A 197 -17.86 3.97 15.39
N LYS A 198 -16.91 3.91 14.45
CA LYS A 198 -16.90 2.97 13.33
C LYS A 198 -15.48 2.49 13.09
N THR A 199 -15.28 1.19 13.25
CA THR A 199 -14.11 0.46 12.77
C THR A 199 -14.21 0.32 11.25
N CYS A 200 -13.08 0.41 10.56
CA CYS A 200 -13.01 0.21 9.11
C CYS A 200 -13.41 -1.21 8.72
#